data_AF-A0A2F0PUP3-F1
#
_entry.id   AF-A0A2F0PUP3-F1
#
_cell.length_a   1.000
_cell.length_b   1.000
_cell.length_c   1.000
_cell.angle_alpha   90.00
_cell.angle_beta   90.00
_cell.angle_gamma   90.00
#
_symmetry.space_group_name_H-M   'P 1'
#
loop_
_entity.id
_entity.type
_entity.pdbx_description
1 polymer ?
#
loop_
_entity_poly.entity_id
_entity_poly.type
_entity_poly.pdbx_seq_one_letter_code
_entity_poly.pdbx_strand_id
1 'polypeptide(L)'
;MENAEVREQRRDSAESYLYTDHYTDHHKQIQNTFGQPPAAADQEDIVSEEIHITDQAILVLKHLNQLTGAKYTTAKSTLQNIRARLVDGHTLEELKLVVEYLVDRWLGTKWAKHLNPEAMFKPVKFPGNLLAATAWHDGGRKPEQARSAPAACAERDAAYRRFIGNSLPLQNPGELETLARTEASKAGVRTMQPSYAVPAWNRIWADCAQRLNGGKAA
;
A
#
# COMPACT_ATOMS: atom_id res chain seq x y z
N MET A 1 -20.87 -51.50 34.97
CA MET A 1 -22.31 -51.29 35.16
C MET A 1 -22.55 -49.84 34.79
N GLU A 2 -22.55 -49.46 33.51
CA GLU A 2 -23.50 -49.78 32.44
C GLU A 2 -24.94 -49.32 32.74
N ASN A 3 -25.47 -48.53 31.79
CA ASN A 3 -26.88 -48.17 31.52
C ASN A 3 -27.50 -47.08 32.41
N ALA A 4 -28.33 -46.15 31.91
CA ALA A 4 -28.79 -45.89 30.54
C ALA A 4 -29.39 -44.47 30.46
N GLU A 5 -29.30 -43.93 29.26
CA GLU A 5 -30.00 -42.76 28.73
C GLU A 5 -31.47 -43.12 28.42
N VAL A 6 -32.45 -42.34 28.89
CA VAL A 6 -33.80 -42.27 28.28
C VAL A 6 -34.29 -40.83 28.32
N ARG A 7 -34.30 -40.22 27.13
CA ARG A 7 -35.13 -39.07 26.75
C ARG A 7 -36.61 -39.49 26.81
N GLU A 8 -37.51 -38.56 27.12
CA GLU A 8 -38.35 -37.89 26.09
C GLU A 8 -39.59 -37.17 26.69
N GLN A 9 -39.75 -35.89 26.32
CA GLN A 9 -40.98 -35.17 25.93
C GLN A 9 -42.16 -35.01 26.91
N ARG A 10 -42.47 -33.78 27.34
CA ARG A 10 -43.19 -32.66 26.65
C ARG A 10 -44.70 -32.61 26.96
N ARG A 11 -45.07 -31.50 27.62
CA ARG A 11 -46.26 -30.62 27.46
C ARG A 11 -46.73 -30.21 28.85
N ASP A 12 -47.22 -29.02 29.15
CA ASP A 12 -47.43 -27.74 28.45
C ASP A 12 -47.71 -26.79 29.62
N SER A 13 -46.99 -25.67 29.76
CA SER A 13 -47.50 -24.54 30.54
C SER A 13 -46.76 -23.28 30.10
N ALA A 14 -47.26 -22.72 29.02
CA ALA A 14 -47.02 -21.33 28.66
C ALA A 14 -47.64 -20.43 29.74
N GLU A 15 -46.87 -19.52 30.30
CA GLU A 15 -47.02 -18.09 30.01
C GLU A 15 -45.99 -17.23 30.76
N SER A 16 -45.68 -16.11 30.09
CA SER A 16 -45.26 -14.84 30.67
C SER A 16 -43.86 -14.75 31.28
N TYR A 17 -42.86 -14.59 30.41
CA TYR A 17 -41.74 -13.73 30.74
C TYR A 17 -41.61 -12.61 29.72
N LEU A 18 -41.48 -11.43 30.29
CA LEU A 18 -41.58 -10.13 29.67
C LEU A 18 -40.41 -9.86 28.72
N TYR A 19 -40.83 -9.24 27.62
CA TYR A 19 -40.11 -8.52 26.58
C TYR A 19 -39.00 -7.58 27.07
N THR A 20 -37.83 -7.64 26.40
CA THR A 20 -37.20 -6.49 25.74
C THR A 20 -36.16 -7.00 24.73
N ASP A 21 -36.59 -7.20 23.49
CA ASP A 21 -35.69 -7.28 22.33
C ASP A 21 -35.40 -5.85 21.86
N HIS A 22 -34.17 -5.38 22.08
CA HIS A 22 -33.62 -4.24 21.33
C HIS A 22 -33.09 -4.74 19.99
N TYR A 23 -34.02 -5.04 19.08
CA TYR A 23 -33.73 -5.22 17.67
C TYR A 23 -33.81 -3.84 17.01
N THR A 24 -32.67 -3.18 16.81
CA THR A 24 -32.60 -1.91 16.08
C THR A 24 -32.81 -2.19 14.60
N ASP A 25 -34.08 -2.13 14.19
CA ASP A 25 -34.53 -2.03 12.82
C ASP A 25 -33.97 -0.74 12.19
N HIS A 26 -32.98 -0.88 11.31
CA HIS A 26 -32.54 0.20 10.43
C HIS A 26 -33.54 0.36 9.27
N HIS A 27 -34.77 0.79 9.58
CA HIS A 27 -35.69 1.28 8.57
C HIS A 27 -35.25 2.67 8.13
N LYS A 28 -34.62 2.74 6.96
CA LYS A 28 -34.35 3.99 6.26
C LYS A 28 -35.67 4.67 5.89
N GLN A 29 -36.13 5.59 6.73
CA GLN A 29 -37.08 6.61 6.28
C GLN A 29 -36.35 7.57 5.35
N ILE A 30 -36.66 7.48 4.07
CA ILE A 30 -36.42 8.54 3.10
C ILE A 30 -37.43 9.64 3.44
N GLN A 31 -37.04 10.56 4.32
CA GLN A 31 -37.76 11.82 4.51
C GLN A 31 -37.43 12.69 3.28
N ASN A 32 -38.37 12.71 2.34
CA ASN A 32 -38.36 13.64 1.22
C ASN A 32 -38.73 15.04 1.75
N THR A 33 -37.76 15.73 2.36
CA THR A 33 -37.85 17.16 2.69
C THR A 33 -37.53 17.95 1.43
N PHE A 34 -38.55 18.17 0.61
CA PHE A 34 -38.52 19.20 -0.42
C PHE A 34 -38.62 20.57 0.28
N GLY A 35 -37.54 21.35 0.25
CA GLY A 35 -37.60 22.79 0.49
C GLY A 35 -36.85 23.31 1.72
N GLN A 36 -35.52 23.28 1.68
CA GLN A 36 -34.72 24.41 2.17
C GLN A 36 -33.31 24.33 1.55
N PRO A 37 -32.83 25.34 0.80
CA PRO A 37 -31.43 25.36 0.41
C PRO A 37 -30.58 25.52 1.69
N PRO A 38 -29.56 24.68 1.91
CA PRO A 38 -28.62 24.90 3.01
C PRO A 38 -27.97 26.28 2.82
N ALA A 39 -27.80 26.99 3.93
CA ALA A 39 -27.17 28.30 3.93
C ALA A 39 -25.77 28.21 3.27
N ALA A 40 -25.48 29.11 2.34
CA ALA A 40 -24.32 29.04 1.46
C ALA A 40 -22.95 28.89 2.17
N ALA A 41 -22.84 29.27 3.44
CA ALA A 41 -21.61 29.16 4.23
C ALA A 41 -21.26 27.70 4.58
N ASP A 42 -22.23 26.89 4.99
CA ASP A 42 -22.00 25.48 5.37
C ASP A 42 -21.69 24.59 4.15
N GLN A 43 -22.09 25.06 2.95
CA GLN A 43 -21.87 24.36 1.69
C GLN A 43 -20.41 24.48 1.21
N GLU A 44 -19.72 25.59 1.47
CA GLU A 44 -18.32 25.79 1.04
C GLU A 44 -17.34 24.95 1.87
N ASP A 45 -17.59 24.81 3.18
CA ASP A 45 -16.74 24.01 4.07
C ASP A 45 -16.85 22.51 3.78
N ILE A 46 -18.07 21.99 3.52
CA ILE A 46 -18.27 20.58 3.17
C ILE A 46 -17.61 20.22 1.83
N VAL A 47 -17.67 21.13 0.85
CA VAL A 47 -17.04 20.90 -0.46
C VAL A 47 -15.52 20.90 -0.34
N SER A 48 -14.97 21.77 0.51
CA SER A 48 -13.52 21.86 0.76
C SER A 48 -12.98 20.59 1.42
N GLU A 49 -13.70 20.03 2.40
CA GLU A 49 -13.31 18.80 3.07
C GLU A 49 -13.39 17.57 2.13
N GLU A 50 -14.43 17.48 1.30
CA GLU A 50 -14.57 16.39 0.33
C GLU A 50 -13.45 16.38 -0.71
N ILE A 51 -13.05 17.57 -1.19
CA ILE A 51 -11.91 17.75 -2.10
C ILE A 51 -10.63 17.30 -1.42
N HIS A 52 -10.38 17.75 -0.18
CA HIS A 52 -9.20 17.37 0.58
C HIS A 52 -9.08 15.85 0.79
N ILE A 53 -10.18 15.20 1.16
CA ILE A 53 -10.25 13.73 1.31
C ILE A 53 -9.94 13.03 -0.02
N THR A 54 -10.44 13.57 -1.12
CA THR A 54 -10.20 13.01 -2.45
C THR A 54 -8.72 13.15 -2.85
N ASP A 55 -8.10 14.29 -2.60
CA ASP A 55 -6.68 14.51 -2.85
C ASP A 55 -5.80 13.57 -2.03
N GLN A 56 -6.09 13.42 -0.74
CA GLN A 56 -5.40 12.47 0.13
C GLN A 56 -5.55 11.03 -0.39
N ALA A 57 -6.76 10.63 -0.79
CA ALA A 57 -7.00 9.29 -1.33
C ALA A 57 -6.20 9.04 -2.63
N ILE A 58 -6.06 10.05 -3.49
CA ILE A 58 -5.22 9.99 -4.69
C ILE A 58 -3.74 9.81 -4.32
N LEU A 59 -3.25 10.49 -3.28
CA LEU A 59 -1.87 10.33 -2.81
C LEU A 59 -1.60 8.90 -2.32
N VAL A 60 -2.51 8.30 -1.55
CA VAL A 60 -2.40 6.89 -1.13
C VAL A 60 -2.36 5.96 -2.34
N LEU A 61 -3.24 6.17 -3.32
CA LEU A 61 -3.28 5.35 -4.53
C LEU A 61 -2.00 5.47 -5.37
N LYS A 62 -1.47 6.69 -5.51
CA LYS A 62 -0.19 6.94 -6.18
C LYS A 62 0.95 6.20 -5.49
N HIS A 63 0.99 6.22 -4.16
CA HIS A 63 1.99 5.52 -3.36
C HIS A 63 1.94 4.00 -3.60
N LEU A 64 0.76 3.41 -3.59
CA LEU A 64 0.56 1.99 -3.90
C LEU A 64 1.08 1.64 -5.31
N ASN A 65 0.73 2.44 -6.32
CA ASN A 65 1.17 2.24 -7.70
C ASN A 65 2.70 2.33 -7.82
N GLN A 66 3.33 3.26 -7.12
CA GLN A 66 4.79 3.40 -7.10
C GLN A 66 5.48 2.18 -6.50
N LEU A 67 4.95 1.64 -5.40
CA LEU A 67 5.55 0.52 -4.69
C LEU A 67 5.34 -0.83 -5.39
N THR A 68 4.20 -1.02 -6.04
CA THR A 68 3.83 -2.29 -6.69
C THR A 68 4.16 -2.32 -8.18
N GLY A 69 4.38 -1.16 -8.80
CA GLY A 69 4.43 -1.00 -10.26
C GLY A 69 3.07 -1.16 -10.95
N ALA A 70 1.99 -1.32 -10.17
CA ALA A 70 0.64 -1.41 -10.69
C ALA A 70 0.14 -0.07 -11.25
N LYS A 71 -0.89 -0.13 -12.08
CA LYS A 71 -1.51 1.04 -12.72
C LYS A 71 -2.97 1.17 -12.33
N TYR A 72 -3.25 1.15 -11.02
CA TYR A 72 -4.61 1.38 -10.53
C TYR A 72 -5.04 2.81 -10.87
N THR A 73 -6.26 2.95 -11.40
CA THR A 73 -6.83 4.23 -11.79
C THR A 73 -7.59 4.86 -10.63
N THR A 74 -7.77 6.18 -10.67
CA THR A 74 -8.57 6.99 -9.74
C THR A 74 -10.09 6.77 -9.91
N ALA A 75 -10.50 5.58 -10.35
CA ALA A 75 -11.89 5.22 -10.49
C ALA A 75 -12.61 5.33 -9.14
N LYS A 76 -13.90 5.69 -9.19
CA LYS A 76 -14.74 5.90 -8.00
C LYS A 76 -14.72 4.68 -7.06
N SER A 77 -14.82 3.47 -7.61
CA SER A 77 -14.78 2.22 -6.84
C SER A 77 -13.45 1.99 -6.11
N THR A 78 -12.33 2.36 -6.73
CA THR A 78 -10.99 2.27 -6.16
C THR A 78 -10.82 3.26 -5.00
N LEU A 79 -11.18 4.52 -5.23
CA LEU A 79 -11.01 5.59 -4.25
C LEU A 79 -12.03 5.49 -3.10
N GLN A 80 -13.22 4.93 -3.33
CA GLN A 80 -14.28 4.85 -2.33
C GLN A 80 -13.81 4.17 -1.05
N ASN A 81 -13.08 3.05 -1.13
CA ASN A 81 -12.59 2.35 0.06
C ASN A 81 -11.54 3.16 0.81
N ILE A 82 -10.66 3.87 0.08
CA ILE A 82 -9.62 4.74 0.64
C ILE A 82 -10.25 5.96 1.33
N ARG A 83 -11.15 6.67 0.61
CA ARG A 83 -11.91 7.81 1.12
C ARG A 83 -12.71 7.43 2.37
N ALA A 84 -13.34 6.26 2.38
CA ALA A 84 -14.08 5.79 3.55
C ALA A 84 -13.18 5.65 4.79
N ARG A 85 -11.90 5.26 4.66
CA ARG A 85 -10.99 5.22 5.82
C ARG A 85 -10.62 6.62 6.30
N LEU A 86 -10.45 7.58 5.38
CA LEU A 86 -10.18 8.97 5.73
C LEU A 86 -11.37 9.62 6.44
N VAL A 87 -12.60 9.35 5.97
CA VAL A 87 -13.85 9.80 6.61
C VAL A 87 -14.04 9.16 7.99
N ASP A 88 -13.61 7.91 8.18
CA ASP A 88 -13.62 7.23 9.49
C ASP A 88 -12.61 7.84 10.49
N GLY A 89 -11.82 8.84 10.08
CA GLY A 89 -10.87 9.57 10.92
C GLY A 89 -9.42 9.07 10.87
N HIS A 90 -9.10 8.15 9.96
CA HIS A 90 -7.73 7.71 9.77
C HIS A 90 -6.91 8.71 8.97
N THR A 91 -5.64 8.86 9.31
CA THR A 91 -4.73 9.81 8.68
C THR A 91 -4.12 9.25 7.39
N LEU A 92 -3.73 10.16 6.48
CA LEU A 92 -3.00 9.81 5.25
C LEU A 92 -1.79 8.91 5.53
N GLU A 93 -1.04 9.19 6.59
CA GLU A 93 0.19 8.48 6.93
C GLU A 93 -0.09 7.05 7.43
N GLU A 94 -1.15 6.83 8.21
CA GLU A 94 -1.60 5.48 8.60
C GLU A 94 -1.99 4.64 7.38
N LEU A 95 -2.69 5.25 6.42
CA LEU A 95 -3.08 4.56 5.19
C LEU A 95 -1.85 4.18 4.35
N LYS A 96 -0.87 5.09 4.22
CA LYS A 96 0.40 4.80 3.54
C LYS A 96 1.19 3.72 4.27
N LEU A 97 1.20 3.73 5.60
CA LEU A 97 1.92 2.75 6.41
C LEU A 97 1.35 1.34 6.18
N VAL A 98 0.03 1.20 6.14
CA VAL A 98 -0.64 -0.06 5.78
C VAL A 98 -0.23 -0.54 4.38
N VAL A 99 -0.15 0.38 3.42
CA VAL A 99 0.30 0.05 2.06
C VAL A 99 1.72 -0.49 2.07
N GLU A 100 2.64 0.22 2.71
CA GLU A 100 4.05 -0.18 2.77
C GLU A 100 4.24 -1.53 3.44
N TYR A 101 3.58 -1.75 4.57
CA TYR A 101 3.62 -3.01 5.31
C TYR A 101 3.11 -4.18 4.47
N LEU A 102 1.94 -4.03 3.82
CA LEU A 102 1.35 -5.11 3.02
C LEU A 102 2.17 -5.39 1.77
N VAL A 103 2.70 -4.35 1.11
CA VAL A 103 3.61 -4.51 -0.02
C VAL A 103 4.87 -5.25 0.42
N ASP A 104 5.52 -4.85 1.52
CA ASP A 104 6.71 -5.53 2.04
C ASP A 104 6.44 -7.02 2.33
N ARG A 105 5.27 -7.31 2.88
CA ARG A 105 4.87 -8.66 3.27
C ARG A 105 4.49 -9.56 2.08
N TRP A 106 3.85 -9.01 1.05
CA TRP A 106 3.21 -9.81 0.00
C TRP A 106 3.82 -9.65 -1.39
N LEU A 107 4.58 -8.60 -1.66
CA LEU A 107 5.23 -8.41 -2.96
C LEU A 107 6.19 -9.56 -3.24
N GLY A 108 6.12 -10.14 -4.44
CA GLY A 108 6.92 -11.32 -4.80
C GLY A 108 6.38 -12.66 -4.27
N THR A 109 5.24 -12.67 -3.58
CA THR A 109 4.58 -13.89 -3.10
C THR A 109 3.27 -14.18 -3.86
N LYS A 110 2.69 -15.37 -3.69
CA LYS A 110 1.35 -15.71 -4.22
C LYS A 110 0.22 -14.79 -3.73
N TRP A 111 0.46 -14.03 -2.66
CA TRP A 111 -0.51 -13.10 -2.07
C TRP A 111 -0.48 -11.72 -2.72
N ALA A 112 0.49 -11.42 -3.60
CA ALA A 112 0.59 -10.13 -4.29
C ALA A 112 -0.70 -9.73 -5.05
N LYS A 113 -1.50 -10.70 -5.50
CA LYS A 113 -2.82 -10.46 -6.12
C LYS A 113 -3.82 -9.71 -5.22
N HIS A 114 -3.60 -9.72 -3.91
CA HIS A 114 -4.41 -9.01 -2.92
C HIS A 114 -3.89 -7.60 -2.60
N LEU A 115 -2.78 -7.16 -3.23
CA LEU A 115 -2.27 -5.78 -3.13
C LEU A 115 -3.08 -4.82 -4.02
N ASN A 116 -4.39 -4.77 -3.77
CA ASN A 116 -5.30 -3.85 -4.45
C ASN A 116 -6.06 -3.00 -3.42
N PRO A 117 -6.44 -1.75 -3.78
CA PRO A 117 -7.11 -0.84 -2.86
C PRO A 117 -8.39 -1.42 -2.25
N GLU A 118 -9.16 -2.16 -3.05
CA GLU A 118 -10.42 -2.72 -2.58
C GLU A 118 -10.20 -3.73 -1.46
N ALA A 119 -9.21 -4.63 -1.57
CA ALA A 119 -8.94 -5.66 -0.57
C ALA A 119 -8.24 -5.11 0.68
N MET A 120 -7.34 -4.14 0.52
CA MET A 120 -6.52 -3.60 1.61
C MET A 120 -7.31 -2.68 2.54
N PHE A 121 -8.20 -1.87 1.98
CA PHE A 121 -8.97 -0.85 2.71
C PHE A 121 -10.40 -1.29 3.04
N LYS A 122 -10.72 -2.60 2.98
CA LYS A 122 -12.02 -3.10 3.47
C LYS A 122 -12.17 -2.77 4.96
N PRO A 123 -13.35 -2.30 5.42
CA PRO A 123 -13.57 -1.91 6.82
C PRO A 123 -13.20 -3.01 7.82
N VAL A 124 -13.48 -4.27 7.47
CA VAL A 124 -13.21 -5.44 8.33
C VAL A 124 -11.71 -5.75 8.46
N LYS A 125 -10.92 -5.45 7.43
CA LYS A 125 -9.49 -5.83 7.36
C LYS A 125 -8.57 -4.69 7.77
N PHE A 126 -8.98 -3.45 7.50
CA PHE A 126 -8.14 -2.27 7.69
C PHE A 126 -7.62 -2.10 9.13
N PRO A 127 -8.44 -2.17 10.19
CA PRO A 127 -7.97 -1.98 11.57
C PRO A 127 -6.88 -3.00 11.97
N GLY A 128 -7.07 -4.26 11.59
CA GLY A 128 -6.08 -5.31 11.85
C GLY A 128 -4.78 -5.13 11.05
N ASN A 129 -4.89 -4.66 9.81
CA ASN A 129 -3.73 -4.32 9.00
C ASN A 129 -2.97 -3.12 9.59
N LEU A 130 -3.68 -2.09 10.08
CA LEU A 130 -3.09 -0.91 10.70
C LEU A 130 -2.31 -1.28 11.96
N LEU A 131 -2.91 -2.07 12.86
CA LEU A 131 -2.24 -2.52 14.08
C LEU A 131 -0.94 -3.28 13.75
N ALA A 132 -0.98 -4.18 12.77
CA ALA A 132 0.19 -4.93 12.34
C ALA A 132 1.24 -4.04 11.66
N ALA A 133 0.80 -3.04 10.90
CA ALA A 133 1.68 -2.09 10.24
C ALA A 133 2.38 -1.16 11.24
N THR A 134 1.69 -0.71 12.29
CA THR A 134 2.28 0.06 13.40
C THR A 134 3.32 -0.78 14.15
N ALA A 135 3.00 -2.03 14.49
CA ALA A 135 3.98 -2.91 15.13
C ALA A 135 5.20 -3.19 14.24
N TRP A 136 5.00 -3.30 12.92
CA TRP A 136 6.08 -3.42 11.94
C TRP A 136 6.93 -2.14 11.84
N HIS A 137 6.30 -0.97 11.94
CA HIS A 137 6.97 0.32 11.95
C HIS A 137 7.84 0.50 13.20
N ASP A 138 7.27 0.25 14.38
CA ASP A 138 7.90 0.45 15.67
C ASP A 138 8.97 -0.62 15.98
N GLY A 139 8.79 -1.83 15.45
CA GLY A 139 9.75 -2.94 15.55
C GLY A 139 11.03 -2.75 14.73
N GLY A 140 11.24 -1.57 14.14
CA GLY A 140 12.34 -1.27 13.25
C GLY A 140 12.02 -1.66 11.82
N ARG A 141 11.31 -0.77 11.12
CA ARG A 141 11.28 -0.75 9.65
C ARG A 141 12.72 -0.96 9.16
N LYS A 142 12.97 -1.94 8.29
CA LYS A 142 14.27 -2.00 7.57
C LYS A 142 14.45 -0.62 6.92
N PRO A 143 15.48 0.15 7.31
CA PRO A 143 15.47 1.59 7.08
C PRO A 143 15.29 1.88 5.59
N GLU A 144 14.41 2.85 5.33
CA GLU A 144 13.99 3.36 4.03
C GLU A 144 15.12 3.94 3.16
N GLN A 145 16.38 3.83 3.60
CA GLN A 145 17.58 4.08 2.79
C GLN A 145 17.74 3.11 1.59
N ALA A 146 16.88 2.09 1.48
CA ALA A 146 16.78 1.23 0.31
C ALA A 146 15.66 1.63 -0.69
N ARG A 147 14.82 2.65 -0.41
CA ARG A 147 13.62 2.95 -1.23
C ARG A 147 13.48 4.38 -1.77
N SER A 148 14.45 5.29 -1.54
CA SER A 148 14.58 6.52 -2.33
C SER A 148 15.07 6.22 -3.76
N ALA A 149 14.26 5.49 -4.53
CA ALA A 149 14.61 4.97 -5.85
C ALA A 149 13.71 5.44 -7.02
N PRO A 150 13.21 6.69 -7.09
CA PRO A 150 12.90 7.28 -8.38
C PRO A 150 14.19 7.73 -9.09
N ALA A 151 15.10 8.40 -8.38
CA ALA A 151 16.35 8.90 -8.95
C ALA A 151 17.39 7.78 -9.10
N ALA A 152 17.58 6.93 -8.08
CA ALA A 152 18.59 5.87 -8.13
C ALA A 152 18.28 4.77 -9.17
N CYS A 153 17.00 4.38 -9.36
CA CYS A 153 16.62 3.44 -10.42
C CYS A 153 16.75 4.07 -11.81
N ALA A 154 16.33 5.33 -11.98
CA ALA A 154 16.45 6.03 -13.26
C ALA A 154 17.91 6.26 -13.65
N GLU A 155 18.76 6.64 -12.69
CA GLU A 155 20.19 6.81 -12.87
C GLU A 155 20.88 5.50 -13.25
N ARG A 156 20.59 4.41 -12.51
CA ARG A 156 21.08 3.07 -12.82
C ARG A 156 20.69 2.62 -14.21
N ASP A 157 19.43 2.78 -14.59
CA ASP A 157 18.90 2.30 -15.87
C ASP A 157 19.42 3.15 -17.03
N ALA A 158 19.61 4.46 -16.85
CA ALA A 158 20.27 5.32 -17.81
C ALA A 158 21.75 4.96 -17.98
N ALA A 159 22.46 4.72 -16.87
CA ALA A 159 23.85 4.29 -16.89
C ALA A 159 24.04 2.93 -17.57
N TYR A 160 23.12 1.98 -17.37
CA TYR A 160 23.15 0.70 -18.08
C TYR A 160 23.04 0.89 -19.59
N ARG A 161 22.11 1.74 -20.05
CA ARG A 161 21.95 2.05 -21.49
C ARG A 161 23.23 2.65 -22.07
N ARG A 162 23.91 3.53 -21.34
CA ARG A 162 25.21 4.09 -21.76
C ARG A 162 26.29 3.03 -21.80
N PHE A 163 26.30 2.15 -20.80
CA PHE A 163 27.27 1.07 -20.69
C PHE A 163 27.18 0.06 -21.86
N ILE A 164 25.98 -0.30 -22.31
CA ILE A 164 25.79 -1.20 -23.45
C ILE A 164 25.84 -0.49 -24.82
N GLY A 165 25.96 0.84 -24.85
CA GLY A 165 26.04 1.63 -26.09
C GLY A 165 24.70 2.08 -26.68
N ASN A 166 23.59 1.91 -25.95
CA ASN A 166 22.24 2.27 -26.38
C ASN A 166 21.84 3.72 -26.02
N SER A 167 22.77 4.56 -25.56
CA SER A 167 22.52 5.99 -25.29
C SER A 167 23.80 6.82 -25.30
N LEU A 168 23.68 8.14 -25.48
CA LEU A 168 24.82 9.07 -25.53
C LEU A 168 25.69 8.99 -24.26
N PRO A 169 27.04 8.94 -24.41
CA PRO A 169 27.95 9.04 -23.29
C PRO A 169 27.79 10.36 -22.53
N LEU A 170 27.86 10.31 -21.19
CA LEU A 170 28.07 11.51 -20.39
C LEU A 170 29.54 11.90 -20.41
N GLN A 171 29.82 13.20 -20.47
CA GLN A 171 31.20 13.73 -20.39
C GLN A 171 31.82 13.51 -19.01
N ASN A 172 31.00 13.58 -17.94
CA ASN A 172 31.44 13.35 -16.55
C ASN A 172 30.43 12.42 -15.84
N PRO A 173 30.59 11.09 -15.93
CA PRO A 173 29.77 10.16 -15.15
C PRO A 173 30.06 10.31 -13.65
N GLY A 174 29.03 10.18 -12.81
CA GLY A 174 29.20 10.20 -11.35
C GLY A 174 30.14 9.09 -10.85
N GLU A 175 30.66 9.23 -9.63
CA GLU A 175 31.56 8.24 -9.01
C GLU A 175 30.93 6.84 -8.96
N LEU A 176 29.63 6.77 -8.64
CA LEU A 176 28.85 5.53 -8.64
C LEU A 176 28.77 4.87 -10.02
N GLU A 177 28.48 5.65 -11.07
CA GLU A 177 28.39 5.15 -12.44
C GLU A 177 29.75 4.66 -12.94
N THR A 178 30.84 5.36 -12.61
CA THR A 178 32.20 4.97 -12.99
C THR A 178 32.63 3.66 -12.35
N LEU A 179 32.35 3.49 -11.05
CA LEU A 179 32.63 2.26 -10.32
C LEU A 179 31.80 1.09 -10.86
N ALA A 180 30.49 1.30 -11.05
CA ALA A 180 29.59 0.27 -11.57
C ALA A 180 29.96 -0.17 -12.99
N ARG A 181 30.36 0.75 -13.88
CA ARG A 181 30.85 0.41 -15.23
C ARG A 181 32.14 -0.41 -15.20
N THR A 182 33.04 -0.11 -14.27
CA THR A 182 34.31 -0.83 -14.13
C THR A 182 34.06 -2.26 -13.67
N GLU A 183 33.25 -2.45 -12.64
CA GLU A 183 32.88 -3.78 -12.12
C GLU A 183 32.02 -4.57 -13.13
N ALA A 184 31.10 -3.92 -13.83
CA ALA A 184 30.31 -4.55 -14.90
C ALA A 184 31.17 -4.98 -16.09
N SER A 185 32.24 -4.24 -16.39
CA SER A 185 33.22 -4.65 -17.41
C SER A 185 33.99 -5.89 -16.97
N LYS A 186 34.46 -5.93 -15.72
CA LYS A 186 35.13 -7.10 -15.14
C LYS A 186 34.23 -8.34 -15.12
N ALA A 187 32.95 -8.14 -14.81
CA ALA A 187 31.95 -9.21 -14.78
C ALA A 187 31.44 -9.62 -16.17
N GLY A 188 31.91 -8.99 -17.26
CA GLY A 188 31.50 -9.34 -18.62
C GLY A 188 30.04 -9.04 -18.94
N VAL A 189 29.40 -8.10 -18.23
CA VAL A 189 27.96 -7.82 -18.38
C VAL A 189 27.57 -7.44 -19.81
N ARG A 190 28.47 -6.80 -20.56
CA ARG A 190 28.22 -6.39 -21.96
C ARG A 190 28.09 -7.58 -22.92
N THR A 191 28.72 -8.72 -22.62
CA THR A 191 28.68 -9.92 -23.48
C THR A 191 27.59 -10.90 -23.06
N MET A 192 26.91 -10.64 -21.93
CA MET A 192 25.80 -11.46 -21.45
C MET A 192 24.52 -11.22 -22.25
N GLN A 193 23.67 -12.24 -22.29
CA GLN A 193 22.29 -12.10 -22.80
C GLN A 193 21.50 -11.10 -21.92
N PRO A 194 20.62 -10.26 -22.50
CA PRO A 194 19.94 -9.18 -21.77
C PRO A 194 19.18 -9.64 -20.51
N SER A 195 18.61 -10.85 -20.54
CA SER A 195 17.90 -11.46 -19.41
C SER A 195 18.79 -11.69 -18.18
N TYR A 196 20.10 -11.90 -18.37
CA TYR A 196 21.08 -12.08 -17.31
C TYR A 196 21.88 -10.80 -17.04
N ALA A 197 22.12 -10.00 -18.08
CA ALA A 197 22.88 -8.76 -17.98
C ALA A 197 22.19 -7.72 -17.09
N VAL A 198 20.86 -7.57 -17.20
CA VAL A 198 20.10 -6.60 -16.38
C VAL A 198 20.13 -6.95 -14.88
N PRO A 199 19.83 -8.19 -14.45
CA PRO A 199 20.00 -8.57 -13.06
C PRO A 199 21.45 -8.47 -12.55
N ALA A 200 22.44 -8.79 -13.38
CA ALA A 200 23.86 -8.67 -13.02
C ALA A 200 24.25 -7.20 -12.79
N TRP A 201 23.86 -6.30 -13.71
CA TRP A 201 24.04 -4.86 -13.56
C TRP A 201 23.40 -4.32 -12.28
N ASN A 202 22.16 -4.73 -11.99
CA ASN A 202 21.44 -4.27 -10.80
C ASN A 202 22.16 -4.65 -9.50
N ARG A 203 22.72 -5.87 -9.42
CA ARG A 203 23.52 -6.32 -8.27
C ARG A 203 24.81 -5.52 -8.14
N ILE A 204 25.55 -5.36 -9.23
CA ILE A 204 26.81 -4.60 -9.24
C ILE A 204 26.58 -3.14 -8.84
N TRP A 205 25.52 -2.51 -9.34
CA TRP A 205 25.16 -1.15 -8.98
C TRP A 205 24.84 -1.01 -7.48
N ALA A 206 24.07 -1.96 -6.92
CA ALA A 206 23.74 -1.97 -5.50
C ALA A 206 25.00 -2.13 -4.62
N ASP A 207 25.89 -3.06 -4.97
CA ASP A 207 27.17 -3.26 -4.27
C ASP A 207 28.03 -1.99 -4.32
N CYS A 208 28.11 -1.32 -5.48
CA CYS A 208 28.86 -0.08 -5.64
C CYS A 208 28.28 1.06 -4.79
N ALA A 209 26.94 1.20 -4.77
CA ALA A 209 26.27 2.21 -3.95
C ALA A 209 26.51 1.98 -2.45
N GLN A 210 26.49 0.71 -2.01
CA GLN A 210 26.78 0.36 -0.63
C GLN A 210 28.22 0.69 -0.24
N ARG A 211 29.20 0.42 -1.12
CA ARG A 211 30.62 0.76 -0.89
C ARG A 211 30.84 2.27 -0.76
N LEU A 212 30.20 3.07 -1.61
CA LEU A 212 30.32 4.54 -1.56
C LEU A 212 29.66 5.14 -0.31
N ASN A 213 28.53 4.58 0.14
CA ASN A 213 27.88 5.04 1.37
C ASN A 213 28.62 4.57 2.63
N GLY A 214 29.19 3.36 2.63
CA GLY A 214 29.98 2.83 3.74
C GLY A 214 31.33 3.52 3.93
N GLY A 215 31.90 4.10 2.87
CA GLY A 215 33.14 4.90 2.94
C GLY A 215 32.96 6.33 3.49
N LYS A 216 31.72 6.83 3.62
CA LYS A 216 31.43 8.15 4.21
C LYS A 216 31.17 8.11 5.73
N ALA A 217 31.26 6.95 6.35
CA ALA A 217 30.99 6.73 7.78
C ALA A 217 32.22 6.27 8.58
N ALA A 218 33.43 6.50 8.07
CA ALA A 218 34.69 6.20 8.75
C ALA A 218 35.52 7.47 8.96
#